data_AF-A0AAU9WY66-F1
#
_entry.id   AF-A0AAU9WY66-F1
#
_cell.length_a   1.000
_cell.length_b   1.000
_cell.length_c   1.000
_cell.angle_alpha   90.00
_cell.angle_beta   90.00
_cell.angle_gamma   90.00
#
_symmetry.space_group_name_H-M   'P 1'
#
loop_
_entity.id
_entity.type
_entity.pdbx_description
1 polymer ?
#
loop_
_entity_poly.entity_id
_entity_poly.type
_entity_poly.pdbx_seq_one_letter_code
_entity_poly.pdbx_strand_id
1 'polypeptide(L)'
;MKCSLFLYTESDRTKGRRIMDYFQGRLRKVADMRNINNLLVRDRDFRRELRRSECVVLIGTHHALSLIQNKQQEKDEDDIIFDGKVMHEEFTENKELVKNRLVIIHFTERTENDWIPSDLDENRIFHVEDGTVPPNGSPTLTHLEYRMKKILLGDDFLY
;
A
#
# COMPACT_ATOMS: atom_id res chain seq x y z
N MET A 1 -7.90 -13.56 10.64
CA MET A 1 -7.83 -13.28 9.19
C MET A 1 -6.63 -12.40 8.96
N LYS A 2 -5.85 -12.66 7.91
CA LYS A 2 -4.69 -11.81 7.58
C LYS A 2 -5.18 -10.42 7.18
N CYS A 3 -4.32 -9.42 7.26
CA CYS A 3 -4.65 -8.02 7.02
C CYS A 3 -3.72 -7.44 5.95
N SER A 4 -4.31 -6.72 5.00
CA SER A 4 -3.57 -5.89 4.08
C SER A 4 -3.94 -4.42 4.28
N LEU A 5 -2.94 -3.57 4.42
CA LEU A 5 -3.10 -2.14 4.65
C LEU A 5 -2.79 -1.37 3.37
N PHE A 6 -3.79 -0.68 2.84
CA PHE A 6 -3.71 0.23 1.71
C PHE A 6 -3.44 1.65 2.20
N LEU A 7 -2.35 2.23 1.71
CA LEU A 7 -1.90 3.58 2.02
C LEU A 7 -2.02 4.42 0.76
N TYR A 8 -2.82 5.48 0.82
CA TYR A 8 -2.98 6.45 -0.26
C TYR A 8 -3.37 7.80 0.35
N THR A 9 -3.00 8.89 -0.31
CA THR A 9 -3.36 10.27 0.07
C THR A 9 -4.83 10.56 -0.27
N GLU A 10 -5.37 11.68 0.19
CA GLU A 10 -6.74 12.08 -0.15
C GLU A 10 -6.88 12.33 -1.66
N SER A 11 -5.85 12.94 -2.27
CA SER A 11 -5.81 13.17 -3.73
C SER A 11 -5.95 11.88 -4.53
N ASP A 12 -5.49 10.76 -3.98
CA ASP A 12 -5.49 9.45 -4.62
C ASP A 12 -6.68 8.58 -4.19
N ARG A 13 -7.52 9.06 -3.27
CA ARG A 13 -8.58 8.28 -2.62
C ARG A 13 -9.45 7.51 -3.58
N THR A 14 -9.92 8.14 -4.66
CA THR A 14 -10.83 7.48 -5.63
C THR A 14 -10.14 6.32 -6.34
N LYS A 15 -8.90 6.51 -6.79
CA LYS A 15 -8.15 5.47 -7.52
C LYS A 15 -7.60 4.41 -6.58
N GLY A 16 -7.03 4.81 -5.45
CA GLY A 16 -6.56 3.92 -4.39
C GLY A 16 -7.68 3.03 -3.86
N ARG A 17 -8.86 3.61 -3.56
CA ARG A 17 -10.04 2.84 -3.15
C ARG A 17 -10.50 1.86 -4.22
N ARG A 18 -10.53 2.26 -5.50
CA ARG A 18 -10.90 1.37 -6.61
C ARG A 18 -10.01 0.12 -6.66
N ILE A 19 -8.69 0.30 -6.52
CA ILE A 19 -7.73 -0.81 -6.49
C ILE A 19 -7.95 -1.67 -5.24
N MET A 20 -8.14 -1.05 -4.08
CA MET A 20 -8.43 -1.76 -2.84
C MET A 20 -9.71 -2.60 -2.94
N ASP A 21 -10.81 -2.04 -3.45
CA ASP A 21 -12.10 -2.72 -3.61
C ASP A 21 -11.99 -3.90 -4.59
N TYR A 22 -11.21 -3.75 -5.66
CA TYR A 22 -10.89 -4.85 -6.58
C TYR A 22 -10.21 -6.02 -5.85
N PHE A 23 -9.15 -5.75 -5.07
CA PHE A 23 -8.46 -6.80 -4.33
C PHE A 23 -9.26 -7.34 -3.15
N GLN A 24 -10.10 -6.53 -2.51
CA GLN A 24 -11.05 -7.00 -1.50
C GLN A 24 -11.96 -8.07 -2.09
N GLY A 25 -12.53 -7.85 -3.29
CA GLY A 25 -13.36 -8.86 -3.95
C GLY A 25 -12.63 -10.17 -4.24
N ARG A 26 -11.38 -10.09 -4.69
CA ARG A 26 -10.56 -11.23 -5.13
C ARG A 26 -9.91 -12.01 -3.99
N LEU A 27 -9.56 -11.31 -2.91
CA LEU A 27 -8.77 -11.84 -1.79
C LEU A 27 -9.54 -11.92 -0.48
N ARG A 28 -10.85 -11.63 -0.44
CA ARG A 28 -11.69 -11.67 0.78
C ARG A 28 -11.61 -12.96 1.60
N LYS A 29 -11.25 -14.09 0.98
CA LYS A 29 -11.08 -15.38 1.68
C LYS A 29 -9.71 -15.52 2.35
N VAL A 30 -8.76 -14.67 1.98
CA VAL A 30 -7.35 -14.71 2.41
C VAL A 30 -7.07 -13.59 3.42
N ALA A 31 -7.50 -12.37 3.11
CA ALA A 31 -7.20 -11.20 3.92
C ALA A 31 -8.32 -10.15 3.90
N ASP A 32 -8.39 -9.39 4.99
CA ASP A 32 -9.12 -8.13 5.07
C ASP A 32 -8.29 -6.99 4.50
N MET A 33 -8.85 -6.20 3.58
CA MET A 33 -8.24 -4.94 3.14
C MET A 33 -8.68 -3.80 4.06
N ARG A 34 -7.72 -2.97 4.49
CA ARG A 34 -7.95 -1.79 5.34
C ARG A 34 -7.23 -0.59 4.77
N ASN A 35 -7.68 0.61 5.12
CA ASN A 35 -6.97 1.86 4.88
C ASN A 35 -6.82 2.65 6.19
N ILE A 36 -6.14 3.81 6.14
CA ILE A 36 -5.94 4.68 7.30
C ILE A 36 -7.27 5.15 7.90
N ASN A 37 -8.29 5.45 7.09
CA ASN A 37 -9.61 5.85 7.59
C ASN A 37 -10.29 4.75 8.43
N ASN A 38 -10.02 3.47 8.14
CA ASN A 38 -10.48 2.37 9.00
C ASN A 38 -9.79 2.34 10.37
N LEU A 39 -8.61 2.96 10.51
CA LEU A 39 -7.84 3.06 11.75
C LEU A 39 -8.30 4.22 12.61
N LEU A 40 -8.58 5.36 11.99
CA LEU A 40 -9.14 6.55 12.66
C LEU A 40 -10.46 6.23 13.38
N VAL A 41 -11.37 5.53 12.70
CA VAL A 41 -12.66 5.08 13.30
C VAL A 41 -12.49 4.11 14.47
N ARG A 42 -11.31 3.48 14.62
CA ARG A 42 -11.05 2.44 15.62
C ARG A 42 -10.09 2.88 16.74
N ASP A 43 -9.72 4.16 16.80
CA ASP A 43 -8.74 4.72 17.75
C ASP A 43 -7.45 3.88 17.80
N ARG A 44 -6.96 3.48 16.61
CA ARG A 44 -5.79 2.61 16.48
C ARG A 44 -4.56 3.40 16.09
N ASP A 45 -3.49 3.19 16.85
CA ASP A 45 -2.15 3.64 16.51
C ASP A 45 -1.74 3.13 15.11
N PHE A 46 -1.58 4.08 14.18
CA PHE A 46 -1.19 3.83 12.78
C PHE A 46 0.11 3.04 12.68
N ARG A 47 1.14 3.39 13.47
CA ARG A 47 2.44 2.69 13.45
C ARG A 47 2.27 1.23 13.84
N ARG A 48 1.45 0.96 14.86
CA ARG A 48 1.16 -0.40 15.31
C ARG A 48 0.46 -1.23 14.24
N GLU A 49 -0.51 -0.65 13.52
CA GLU A 49 -1.23 -1.35 12.46
C GLU A 49 -0.36 -1.55 11.21
N LEU A 50 0.45 -0.56 10.84
CA LEU A 50 1.45 -0.69 9.78
C LEU A 50 2.41 -1.85 10.07
N ARG A 51 2.94 -1.95 11.30
CA ARG A 51 3.82 -3.04 11.73
C ARG A 51 3.14 -4.40 11.77
N ARG A 52 1.85 -4.47 12.08
CA ARG A 52 1.11 -5.74 12.22
C ARG A 52 0.51 -6.26 10.92
N SER A 53 0.37 -5.41 9.90
CA SER A 53 -0.25 -5.81 8.63
C SER A 53 0.65 -6.77 7.86
N GLU A 54 0.12 -7.92 7.46
CA GLU A 54 0.86 -8.94 6.72
C GLU A 54 1.27 -8.46 5.32
N CYS A 55 0.49 -7.58 4.70
CA CYS A 55 0.83 -6.94 3.43
C CYS A 55 0.54 -5.44 3.49
N VAL A 56 1.48 -4.62 3.02
CA VAL A 56 1.31 -3.15 2.94
C VAL A 56 1.36 -2.75 1.47
N VAL A 57 0.31 -2.09 1.00
CA VAL A 57 0.21 -1.59 -0.37
C VAL A 57 0.19 -0.07 -0.33
N LEU A 58 1.23 0.55 -0.88
CA LEU A 58 1.34 2.01 -1.00
C LEU A 58 0.99 2.43 -2.42
N ILE A 59 0.07 3.39 -2.55
CA ILE A 59 -0.12 4.14 -3.79
C ILE A 59 0.95 5.23 -3.83
N GLY A 60 1.98 5.00 -4.64
CA GLY A 60 3.19 5.81 -4.71
C GLY A 60 3.09 6.92 -5.76
N THR A 61 2.10 7.80 -5.70
CA THR A 61 2.13 9.00 -6.56
C THR A 61 3.25 9.95 -6.14
N HIS A 62 3.67 10.85 -7.04
CA HIS A 62 4.66 11.89 -6.73
C HIS A 62 4.31 12.66 -5.44
N HIS A 63 3.01 12.92 -5.22
CA HIS A 63 2.53 13.59 -4.02
C HIS A 63 2.74 12.73 -2.76
N ALA A 64 2.25 11.48 -2.77
CA ALA A 64 2.39 10.55 -1.65
C ALA A 64 3.86 10.32 -1.28
N LEU A 65 4.72 10.09 -2.28
CA LEU A 65 6.14 9.85 -2.06
C LEU A 65 6.87 11.09 -1.55
N SER A 66 6.51 12.29 -2.03
CA SER A 66 7.03 13.55 -1.51
C SER A 66 6.66 13.76 -0.04
N LEU A 67 5.42 13.44 0.37
CA LEU A 67 5.01 13.52 1.77
C LEU A 67 5.85 12.58 2.65
N ILE A 68 6.11 11.35 2.19
CA ILE A 68 6.96 10.40 2.92
C ILE A 68 8.40 10.90 2.98
N GLN A 69 8.99 11.30 1.86
CA GLN A 69 10.38 11.77 1.79
C GLN A 69 10.61 12.97 2.72
N ASN A 70 9.67 13.91 2.74
CA ASN A 70 9.74 15.14 3.53
C ASN A 70 9.17 14.99 4.95
N LYS A 71 8.75 13.78 5.35
CA LYS A 71 8.17 13.47 6.68
C LYS A 71 6.96 14.35 7.02
N GLN A 72 6.13 14.63 6.02
CA GLN A 72 4.93 15.45 6.13
C GLN A 72 3.69 14.60 6.36
N GLN A 73 2.66 15.22 6.93
CA GLN A 73 1.37 14.60 7.20
C GLN A 73 0.28 15.28 6.36
N GLU A 74 -0.66 14.50 5.88
CA GLU A 74 -1.93 14.99 5.36
C GLU A 74 -3.00 14.83 6.45
N LYS A 75 -3.83 15.87 6.61
CA LYS A 75 -4.88 15.91 7.62
C LYS A 75 -6.23 16.25 6.99
N ASP A 76 -7.28 15.65 7.53
CA ASP A 76 -8.66 16.07 7.34
C ASP A 76 -9.17 16.58 8.68
N GLU A 77 -9.48 17.88 8.75
CA GLU A 77 -9.69 18.60 10.02
C GLU A 77 -8.53 18.35 11.02
N ASP A 78 -8.78 17.66 12.12
CA ASP A 78 -7.79 17.32 13.15
C ASP A 78 -7.21 15.90 12.99
N ASP A 79 -7.75 15.09 12.08
CA ASP A 79 -7.38 13.69 11.90
C ASP A 79 -6.26 13.53 10.87
N ILE A 80 -5.21 12.78 11.22
CA ILE A 80 -4.13 12.43 10.29
C ILE A 80 -4.61 11.32 9.36
N ILE A 81 -4.83 11.65 8.10
CA ILE A 81 -5.29 10.71 7.07
C ILE A 81 -4.14 10.10 6.27
N PHE A 82 -2.94 10.70 6.34
CA PHE A 82 -1.71 10.14 5.78
C PHE A 82 -0.50 10.58 6.60
N ASP A 83 0.19 9.65 7.26
CA ASP A 83 1.35 9.96 8.11
C ASP A 83 2.68 9.63 7.43
N GLY A 84 3.15 10.53 6.57
CA GLY A 84 4.42 10.37 5.85
C GLY A 84 5.63 10.30 6.78
N LYS A 85 5.56 10.89 7.98
CA LYS A 85 6.62 10.78 8.99
C LYS A 85 6.75 9.35 9.51
N VAL A 86 5.66 8.75 9.97
CA VAL A 86 5.67 7.36 10.45
C VAL A 86 6.05 6.39 9.32
N MET A 87 5.53 6.60 8.11
CA MET A 87 5.89 5.79 6.95
C MET A 87 7.39 5.88 6.63
N HIS A 88 7.97 7.09 6.65
CA HIS A 88 9.39 7.27 6.38
C HIS A 88 10.25 6.50 7.38
N GLU A 89 9.95 6.61 8.67
CA GLU A 89 10.67 5.91 9.74
C GLU A 89 10.57 4.39 9.55
N GLU A 90 9.36 3.84 9.38
CA GLU A 90 9.18 2.39 9.19
C GLU A 90 9.82 1.90 7.89
N PHE A 91 9.68 2.63 6.78
CA PHE A 91 10.23 2.21 5.49
C PHE A 91 11.76 2.39 5.41
N THR A 92 12.38 3.12 6.33
CA THR A 92 13.84 3.25 6.41
C THR A 92 14.44 2.28 7.43
N GLU A 93 13.79 2.10 8.58
CA GLU A 93 14.35 1.37 9.73
C GLU A 93 13.87 -0.10 9.78
N ASN A 94 12.68 -0.41 9.25
CA ASN A 94 12.07 -1.73 9.32
C ASN A 94 12.31 -2.54 8.03
N LYS A 95 13.52 -3.12 7.93
CA LYS A 95 13.93 -3.92 6.76
C LYS A 95 13.01 -5.11 6.48
N GLU A 96 12.45 -5.72 7.53
CA GLU A 96 11.52 -6.84 7.39
C GLU A 96 10.26 -6.39 6.63
N LEU A 97 9.65 -5.28 7.05
CA LEU A 97 8.47 -4.73 6.40
C LEU A 97 8.75 -4.42 4.92
N VAL A 98 9.86 -3.72 4.64
CA VAL A 98 10.21 -3.28 3.28
C VAL A 98 10.49 -4.48 2.36
N LYS A 99 11.28 -5.45 2.84
CA LYS A 99 11.71 -6.60 2.01
C LYS A 99 10.60 -7.61 1.80
N ASN A 100 9.75 -7.80 2.82
CA ASN A 100 8.84 -8.94 2.84
C ASN A 100 7.39 -8.55 2.56
N ARG A 101 6.95 -7.35 2.98
CA ARG A 101 5.51 -7.03 3.07
C ARG A 101 5.06 -5.84 2.23
N LEU A 102 5.97 -4.93 1.89
CA LEU A 102 5.66 -3.73 1.11
C LEU A 102 5.51 -4.02 -0.39
N VAL A 103 4.52 -3.38 -0.99
CA VAL A 103 4.25 -3.29 -2.43
C VAL A 103 3.93 -1.83 -2.76
N ILE A 104 4.47 -1.31 -3.86
CA ILE A 104 4.18 0.05 -4.33
C ILE A 104 3.44 -0.01 -5.67
N ILE A 105 2.40 0.82 -5.81
CA ILE A 105 1.64 0.98 -7.05
C ILE A 105 1.72 2.43 -7.50
N HIS A 106 2.19 2.66 -8.71
CA HIS A 106 2.17 3.95 -9.39
C HIS A 106 1.03 3.97 -10.42
N PHE A 107 0.38 5.12 -10.57
CA PHE A 107 -0.62 5.34 -11.62
C PHE A 107 -0.05 6.00 -12.87
N THR A 108 1.10 6.64 -12.74
CA THR A 108 1.86 7.29 -13.81
C THR A 108 3.28 6.72 -13.83
N GLU A 109 4.03 7.03 -14.88
CA GLU A 109 5.45 6.73 -14.93
C GLU A 109 6.19 7.33 -13.73
N ARG A 110 7.17 6.58 -13.22
CA ARG A 110 8.07 7.05 -12.16
C ARG A 110 9.03 8.09 -12.72
N THR A 111 9.46 8.99 -11.86
CA THR A 111 10.55 9.93 -12.13
C THR A 111 11.75 9.62 -11.24
N GLU A 112 12.93 10.10 -11.63
CA GLU A 112 14.15 9.94 -10.83
C GLU A 112 14.06 10.61 -9.45
N ASN A 113 13.12 11.56 -9.29
CA ASN A 113 12.87 12.26 -8.03
C ASN A 113 11.95 11.48 -7.09
N ASP A 114 11.30 10.41 -7.56
CA ASP A 114 10.40 9.63 -6.72
C ASP A 114 11.18 8.84 -5.68
N TRP A 115 10.93 9.20 -4.42
CA TRP A 115 11.53 8.52 -3.31
C TRP A 115 11.04 7.07 -3.21
N ILE A 116 11.99 6.13 -3.10
CA ILE A 116 11.73 4.70 -2.92
C ILE A 116 12.61 4.18 -1.78
N PRO A 117 12.10 3.30 -0.91
CA PRO A 117 12.92 2.66 0.11
C PRO A 117 14.07 1.86 -0.51
N SER A 118 15.30 2.07 -0.06
CA SER A 118 16.51 1.51 -0.67
C SER A 118 16.57 -0.02 -0.72
N ASP A 119 15.88 -0.70 0.20
CA ASP A 119 15.85 -2.15 0.33
C ASP A 119 14.65 -2.81 -0.40
N LEU A 120 13.83 -2.04 -1.13
CA LEU A 120 12.66 -2.55 -1.83
C LEU A 120 13.04 -3.26 -3.15
N ASP A 121 12.53 -4.47 -3.36
CA ASP A 121 12.66 -5.20 -4.63
C ASP A 121 11.82 -4.51 -5.72
N GLU A 122 12.46 -4.13 -6.84
CA GLU A 122 11.81 -3.51 -8.00
C GLU A 122 10.64 -4.36 -8.54
N ASN A 123 10.68 -5.69 -8.38
CA ASN A 123 9.57 -6.58 -8.74
C ASN A 123 8.35 -6.48 -7.80
N ARG A 124 8.37 -5.55 -6.84
CA ARG A 124 7.24 -5.20 -5.95
C ARG A 124 6.71 -3.80 -6.26
N ILE A 125 7.19 -3.18 -7.32
CA ILE A 125 6.72 -1.89 -7.81
C ILE A 125 5.91 -2.14 -9.07
N PHE A 126 4.67 -1.65 -9.09
CA PHE A 126 3.71 -1.90 -10.15
C PHE A 126 3.25 -0.60 -10.77
N HIS A 127 3.11 -0.58 -12.09
CA HIS A 127 2.46 0.52 -12.80
C HIS A 127 1.06 0.08 -13.23
N VAL A 128 0.04 0.71 -12.65
CA VAL A 128 -1.37 0.50 -12.99
C VAL A 128 -1.91 1.81 -13.56
N GLU A 129 -1.86 1.93 -14.88
CA GLU A 129 -2.20 3.17 -15.59
C GLU A 129 -3.54 3.77 -15.12
N ASP A 130 -3.46 5.01 -14.63
CA ASP A 130 -4.58 5.79 -14.09
C ASP A 130 -5.39 5.12 -12.96
N GLY A 131 -4.85 4.07 -12.33
CA GLY A 131 -5.60 3.24 -11.40
C GLY A 131 -6.78 2.52 -12.09
N THR A 132 -6.64 2.19 -13.37
CA THR A 132 -7.68 1.52 -14.15
C THR A 132 -7.81 0.06 -13.75
N VAL A 133 -9.05 -0.36 -13.49
CA VAL A 133 -9.40 -1.74 -13.16
C VAL A 133 -10.41 -2.26 -14.18
N PRO A 134 -9.97 -2.98 -15.23
CA PRO A 134 -10.89 -3.60 -16.18
C PRO A 134 -11.72 -4.70 -15.50
N PRO A 135 -12.96 -4.97 -15.97
CA PRO A 135 -13.82 -6.01 -15.38
C PRO A 135 -13.17 -7.41 -15.29
N ASN A 136 -12.33 -7.75 -16.26
CA ASN A 136 -11.63 -9.03 -16.33
C ASN A 136 -10.22 -8.97 -15.73
N GLY A 137 -9.85 -7.86 -15.08
CA GLY A 137 -8.49 -7.57 -14.65
C GLY A 137 -7.55 -7.22 -15.81
N SER A 138 -6.26 -7.15 -15.50
CA SER A 138 -5.17 -6.94 -16.45
C SER A 138 -4.00 -7.86 -16.09
N PRO A 139 -3.01 -8.07 -16.98
CA PRO A 139 -1.79 -8.80 -16.63
C PRO A 139 -1.10 -8.21 -15.40
N THR A 140 -1.00 -6.88 -15.31
CA THR A 140 -0.44 -6.19 -14.13
C THR A 140 -1.23 -6.50 -12.86
N LEU A 141 -2.57 -6.39 -12.91
CA LEU A 141 -3.40 -6.66 -11.74
C LEU A 141 -3.36 -8.15 -11.33
N THR A 142 -3.22 -9.05 -12.31
CA THR A 142 -3.03 -10.49 -12.05
C THR A 142 -1.69 -10.75 -11.37
N HIS A 143 -0.62 -10.10 -11.84
CA HIS A 143 0.70 -10.24 -11.23
C HIS A 143 0.73 -9.62 -9.82
N LEU A 144 0.10 -8.46 -9.63
CA LEU A 144 -0.07 -7.84 -8.32
C LEU A 144 -0.88 -8.75 -7.38
N GLU A 145 -1.98 -9.36 -7.84
CA GLU A 145 -2.76 -10.34 -7.07
C GLU A 145 -1.87 -11.51 -6.60
N TYR A 146 -1.08 -12.07 -7.52
CA TYR A 146 -0.14 -13.15 -7.23
C TYR A 146 0.88 -12.74 -6.15
N ARG A 147 1.47 -11.55 -6.27
CA ARG A 147 2.48 -11.05 -5.34
C ARG A 147 1.88 -10.75 -3.96
N MET A 148 0.69 -10.14 -3.91
CA MET A 148 -0.06 -9.97 -2.66
C MET A 148 -0.38 -11.32 -2.01
N LYS A 149 -0.86 -12.31 -2.77
CA LYS A 149 -1.12 -13.65 -2.23
C LYS A 149 0.15 -14.31 -1.71
N LYS A 150 1.28 -14.19 -2.41
CA LYS A 150 2.56 -14.73 -1.96
C LYS A 150 3.00 -14.10 -0.63
N ILE A 151 2.84 -12.79 -0.48
CA ILE A 151 3.14 -12.08 0.78
C ILE A 151 2.20 -12.55 1.89
N LEU A 152 0.89 -12.56 1.61
CA LEU A 152 -0.12 -12.91 2.59
C LEU A 152 0.01 -14.37 3.02
N LEU A 153 0.14 -15.31 2.09
CA LEU A 153 0.14 -16.75 2.37
C LEU A 153 1.51 -17.28 2.80
N GLY A 154 2.61 -16.63 2.42
CA GLY A 154 3.95 -17.09 2.76
C GLY A 154 4.18 -18.53 2.27
N ASP A 155 4.56 -19.42 3.18
CA ASP A 155 4.81 -20.83 2.87
C ASP A 155 3.53 -21.60 2.47
N ASP A 156 2.35 -21.13 2.89
CA ASP A 156 1.05 -21.72 2.52
C ASP A 156 0.67 -21.42 1.06
N PHE A 157 1.48 -20.64 0.32
CA PHE A 157 1.14 -20.21 -1.04
C PHE A 157 1.26 -21.33 -2.10
N LEU A 158 2.06 -22.37 -1.82
CA LEU A 158 2.35 -23.46 -2.75
C LEU A 158 1.56 -24.74 -2.44
N TYR A 159 0.68 -24.72 -1.44
CA TYR A 159 -0.10 -25.86 -0.97
C TYR A 159 -1.61 -25.67 -1.19
#